data_AF-A0A2W7P650-F1
#
_entry.id   AF-A0A2W7P650-F1
#
_cell.length_a   1.000
_cell.length_b   1.000
_cell.length_c   1.000
_cell.angle_alpha   90.00
_cell.angle_beta   90.00
_cell.angle_gamma   90.00
#
_symmetry.space_group_name_H-M   'P 1'
#
loop_
_entity.id
_entity.type
_entity.pdbx_description
1 polymer ?
#
loop_
_entity_poly.entity_id
_entity_poly.type
_entity_poly.pdbx_seq_one_letter_code
_entity_poly.pdbx_strand_id
1 'polypeptide(L)'
;MKIEETDHGTLEHWSPDEVQTALDEGEIVLIDVRSPQEYGTEHIEGALLMPMAFFRADRLPTQDGKRVVFHCAGGLRSQRMAKIALESGLAPIAHMAGGFGEWKAQKKPYIGTDFMTGAPKRMP
;
A
#
# COMPACT_ATOMS: atom_id res chain seq x y z
N MET A 1 6.62 12.27 -8.08
CA MET A 1 5.18 12.14 -7.83
C MET A 1 4.33 12.64 -9.00
N LYS A 2 3.42 11.80 -9.53
CA LYS A 2 2.39 12.21 -10.50
C LYS A 2 1.07 12.44 -9.76
N ILE A 3 0.29 13.45 -10.15
CA ILE A 3 -0.98 13.79 -9.53
C ILE A 3 -2.13 13.58 -10.53
N GLU A 4 -3.23 13.00 -10.08
CA GLU A 4 -4.49 12.84 -10.81
C GLU A 4 -5.60 13.57 -10.06
N GLU A 5 -6.23 14.56 -10.70
CA GLU A 5 -7.42 15.22 -10.14
C GLU A 5 -8.65 14.34 -10.39
N THR A 6 -9.42 14.11 -9.34
CA THR A 6 -10.69 13.36 -9.40
C THR A 6 -11.83 14.24 -8.91
N ASP A 7 -13.07 13.84 -9.20
CA ASP A 7 -14.28 14.55 -8.73
C ASP A 7 -14.36 14.65 -7.19
N HIS A 8 -13.61 13.79 -6.47
CA HIS A 8 -13.63 13.65 -5.02
C HIS A 8 -12.29 14.05 -4.34
N GLY A 9 -11.39 14.71 -5.08
CA GLY A 9 -10.12 15.21 -4.57
C GLY A 9 -8.90 14.72 -5.36
N THR A 10 -7.73 14.95 -4.79
CA THR A 10 -6.45 14.69 -5.46
C THR A 10 -5.94 13.28 -5.15
N LEU A 11 -5.67 12.48 -6.19
CA LEU A 11 -5.03 11.17 -6.08
C LEU A 11 -3.55 11.29 -6.44
N GLU A 12 -2.68 11.02 -5.47
CA GLU A 12 -1.24 10.99 -5.69
C GLU A 12 -0.77 9.60 -6.16
N HIS A 13 0.09 9.56 -7.17
CA HIS A 13 0.71 8.34 -7.70
C HIS A 13 2.18 8.33 -7.29
N TRP A 14 2.51 7.48 -6.33
CA TRP A 14 3.82 7.40 -5.70
C TRP A 14 4.66 6.27 -6.31
N SER A 15 5.97 6.47 -6.42
CA SER A 15 6.91 5.40 -6.73
C SER A 15 7.21 4.54 -5.49
N PRO A 16 7.74 3.32 -5.64
CA PRO A 16 8.22 2.55 -4.49
C PRO A 16 9.30 3.26 -3.67
N ASP A 17 10.14 4.12 -4.27
CA ASP A 17 11.11 4.93 -3.54
C ASP A 17 10.43 5.94 -2.61
N GLU A 18 9.43 6.67 -3.12
CA GLU A 18 8.66 7.64 -2.34
C GLU A 18 7.93 6.95 -1.18
N VAL A 19 7.36 5.77 -1.43
CA VAL A 19 6.69 4.96 -0.39
C VAL A 19 7.68 4.48 0.66
N GLN A 20 8.86 3.97 0.26
CA GLN A 20 9.85 3.47 1.20
C GLN A 20 10.33 4.57 2.14
N THR A 21 10.74 5.72 1.61
CA THR A 21 11.24 6.84 2.42
C THR A 21 10.19 7.29 3.44
N ALA A 22 8.96 7.53 2.99
CA ALA A 22 7.91 8.02 3.89
C ALA A 22 7.43 6.96 4.90
N LEU A 23 7.55 5.67 4.56
CA LEU A 23 7.27 4.56 5.47
C LEU A 23 8.35 4.47 6.56
N ASP A 24 9.63 4.57 6.18
CA ASP A 24 10.78 4.53 7.09
C ASP A 24 10.77 5.75 8.04
N GLU A 25 10.31 6.91 7.58
CA GLU A 25 10.11 8.13 8.39
C GLU A 25 8.82 8.09 9.22
N GLY A 26 7.95 7.11 9.00
CA GLY A 26 6.70 6.94 9.72
C GLY A 26 5.63 8.00 9.38
N GLU A 27 5.72 8.65 8.23
CA GLU A 27 4.81 9.72 7.79
C GLU A 27 3.52 9.18 7.14
N ILE A 28 3.54 7.92 6.70
CA ILE A 28 2.42 7.29 6.02
C ILE A 28 1.88 6.07 6.77
N VAL A 29 0.67 5.68 6.38
CA VAL A 29 0.17 4.33 6.61
C VAL A 29 0.06 3.62 5.27
N LEU A 30 0.85 2.55 5.11
CA LEU A 30 0.83 1.73 3.91
C LEU A 30 -0.22 0.62 4.05
N ILE A 31 -1.15 0.55 3.11
CA ILE A 31 -2.26 -0.40 3.08
C ILE A 31 -2.10 -1.37 1.90
N ASP A 32 -1.95 -2.64 2.20
CA ASP A 32 -1.95 -3.73 1.21
C ASP A 32 -3.38 -4.16 0.92
N VAL A 33 -3.82 -4.00 -0.34
CA VAL A 33 -5.16 -4.41 -0.78
C VAL A 33 -5.20 -5.77 -1.49
N ARG A 34 -4.08 -6.52 -1.45
CA ARG A 34 -3.99 -7.90 -1.95
C ARG A 34 -4.79 -8.87 -1.08
N SER A 35 -4.85 -10.13 -1.53
CA SER A 35 -5.47 -11.20 -0.75
C SER A 35 -4.64 -11.53 0.51
N PRO A 36 -5.27 -12.11 1.56
CA PRO A 36 -4.54 -12.62 2.72
C PRO A 36 -3.46 -13.65 2.37
N GLN A 37 -3.67 -14.44 1.31
CA GLN A 37 -2.69 -15.43 0.85
C GLN A 37 -1.46 -14.76 0.23
N GLU A 38 -1.66 -13.74 -0.63
CA GLU A 38 -0.56 -12.93 -1.18
C GLU A 38 0.25 -12.29 -0.05
N TYR A 39 -0.44 -11.62 0.90
CA TYR A 39 0.20 -10.92 2.03
C TYR A 39 0.95 -11.87 2.97
N GLY A 40 0.33 -13.00 3.34
CA GLY A 40 0.92 -13.98 4.23
C GLY A 40 2.16 -14.66 3.65
N THR A 41 2.21 -14.81 2.33
CA THR A 41 3.39 -15.33 1.63
C THR A 41 4.52 -14.31 1.62
N GLU A 42 4.19 -13.07 1.22
CA GLU A 42 5.14 -11.96 1.16
C GLU A 42 4.45 -10.59 1.22
N HIS A 43 5.00 -9.66 2.00
CA HIS A 43 4.47 -8.31 2.16
C HIS A 43 5.56 -7.29 2.52
N ILE A 44 5.29 -6.01 2.30
CA ILE A 44 6.18 -4.93 2.73
C ILE A 44 6.12 -4.83 4.25
N GLU A 45 7.28 -4.80 4.90
CA GLU A 45 7.36 -4.69 6.36
C GLU A 45 6.65 -3.40 6.83
N GLY A 46 5.75 -3.52 7.80
CA GLY A 46 4.95 -2.38 8.31
C GLY A 46 3.68 -2.06 7.52
N ALA A 47 3.42 -2.71 6.39
CA ALA A 47 2.14 -2.57 5.68
C ALA A 47 0.99 -3.20 6.49
N LEU A 48 -0.20 -2.60 6.44
CA LEU A 48 -1.42 -3.15 7.02
C LEU A 48 -2.29 -3.78 5.94
N LEU A 49 -2.83 -4.97 6.21
CA LEU A 49 -3.68 -5.68 5.26
C LEU A 49 -5.14 -5.18 5.32
N MET A 50 -5.67 -4.67 4.20
CA MET A 50 -7.09 -4.39 3.97
C MET A 50 -7.50 -4.95 2.60
N PRO A 51 -7.85 -6.24 2.50
CA PRO A 51 -8.07 -6.89 1.22
C PRO A 51 -9.20 -6.23 0.44
N MET A 52 -9.01 -6.00 -0.86
CA MET A 52 -10.01 -5.36 -1.73
C MET A 52 -11.41 -6.00 -1.62
N ALA A 53 -11.49 -7.32 -1.43
CA ALA A 53 -12.76 -8.05 -1.30
C ALA A 53 -13.61 -7.65 -0.08
N PHE A 54 -12.96 -7.12 0.96
CA PHE A 54 -13.59 -6.73 2.23
C PHE A 54 -13.32 -5.25 2.55
N PHE A 55 -13.00 -4.45 1.53
CA PHE A 55 -12.56 -3.08 1.72
C PHE A 55 -13.63 -2.23 2.40
N ARG A 56 -13.21 -1.47 3.41
CA ARG A 56 -14.04 -0.58 4.19
C ARG A 56 -13.30 0.73 4.46
N ALA A 57 -13.67 1.79 3.76
CA ALA A 57 -13.06 3.10 3.93
C ALA A 57 -13.22 3.63 5.36
N ASP A 58 -14.37 3.38 6.00
CA ASP A 58 -14.66 3.75 7.39
C ASP A 58 -13.78 3.07 8.44
N ARG A 59 -12.98 2.07 8.04
CA ARG A 59 -12.08 1.30 8.92
C ARG A 59 -10.60 1.61 8.67
N LEU A 60 -10.30 2.57 7.81
CA LEU A 60 -8.93 2.97 7.56
C LEU A 60 -8.36 3.75 8.74
N PRO A 61 -7.07 3.56 9.07
CA PRO A 61 -6.40 4.27 10.16
C PRO A 61 -6.08 5.72 9.74
N THR A 62 -7.00 6.64 9.99
CA THR A 62 -6.89 8.05 9.58
C THR A 62 -6.76 9.02 10.77
N GLN A 63 -6.78 8.52 12.00
CA GLN A 63 -6.84 9.31 13.23
C GLN A 63 -5.57 10.13 13.52
N ASP A 64 -4.42 9.70 12.99
CA ASP A 64 -3.13 10.34 13.25
C ASP A 64 -2.75 11.41 12.21
N GLY A 65 -3.64 11.72 11.26
CA GLY A 65 -3.38 12.69 10.18
C GLY A 65 -2.34 12.24 9.14
N LYS A 66 -1.82 11.01 9.27
CA LYS A 66 -0.91 10.40 8.30
C LYS A 66 -1.60 10.17 6.96
N ARG A 67 -0.83 10.30 5.88
CA ARG A 67 -1.32 9.98 4.54
C ARG A 67 -1.51 8.47 4.40
N VAL A 68 -2.65 8.06 3.86
CA VAL A 68 -2.91 6.65 3.57
C VAL A 68 -2.44 6.34 2.14
N VAL A 69 -1.57 5.35 2.02
CA VAL A 69 -1.02 4.91 0.74
C VAL A 69 -1.44 3.48 0.46
N PHE A 70 -2.12 3.25 -0.66
CA PHE A 70 -2.53 1.89 -1.04
C PHE A 70 -1.52 1.24 -1.98
N HIS A 71 -1.29 -0.06 -1.83
CA HIS A 71 -0.58 -0.85 -2.84
C HIS A 71 -1.25 -2.19 -3.09
N CYS A 72 -1.01 -2.74 -4.27
CA CYS A 72 -1.38 -4.10 -4.62
C CYS A 72 -0.23 -4.78 -5.36
N ALA A 73 -0.48 -5.87 -6.11
CA ALA A 73 0.59 -6.51 -6.89
C ALA A 73 1.19 -5.60 -7.98
N GLY A 74 0.37 -4.81 -8.68
CA GLY A 74 0.79 -4.07 -9.89
C GLY A 74 0.21 -2.66 -10.07
N GLY A 75 -0.44 -2.11 -9.04
CA GLY A 75 -1.00 -0.74 -9.05
C GLY A 75 -2.48 -0.59 -9.40
N LEU A 76 -3.09 -1.48 -10.20
CA LEU A 76 -4.49 -1.32 -10.63
C LEU A 76 -5.51 -1.41 -9.48
N ARG A 77 -5.41 -2.45 -8.64
CA ARG A 77 -6.35 -2.65 -7.51
C ARG A 77 -6.23 -1.52 -6.49
N SER A 78 -5.00 -1.08 -6.21
CA SER A 78 -4.72 0.00 -5.27
C SER A 78 -5.23 1.35 -5.76
N GLN A 79 -5.05 1.67 -7.04
CA GLN A 79 -5.64 2.88 -7.62
C GLN A 79 -7.17 2.89 -7.46
N ARG A 80 -7.83 1.76 -7.70
CA ARG A 80 -9.28 1.64 -7.51
C ARG A 80 -9.69 1.86 -6.04
N MET A 81 -8.99 1.26 -5.08
CA MET A 81 -9.30 1.43 -3.65
C MET A 81 -9.02 2.86 -3.18
N ALA A 82 -7.99 3.50 -3.71
CA ALA A 82 -7.67 4.89 -3.43
C ALA A 82 -8.79 5.85 -3.88
N LYS A 83 -9.38 5.61 -5.05
CA LYS A 83 -10.55 6.38 -5.54
C LYS A 83 -11.77 6.19 -4.65
N ILE A 84 -12.08 4.96 -4.24
CA ILE A 84 -13.18 4.69 -3.30
C ILE A 84 -12.94 5.37 -1.94
N ALA A 85 -11.69 5.43 -1.47
CA ALA A 85 -11.34 6.14 -0.23
C ALA A 85 -11.58 7.65 -0.35
N LEU A 86 -11.18 8.26 -1.48
CA LEU A 86 -11.45 9.67 -1.78
C LEU A 86 -12.97 9.95 -1.88
N GLU A 87 -13.72 9.10 -2.58
CA GLU A 87 -15.19 9.15 -2.65
C GLU A 87 -15.86 9.09 -1.27
N SER A 88 -15.21 8.43 -0.31
CA SER A 88 -15.66 8.35 1.09
C SER A 88 -15.24 9.56 1.93
N GLY A 89 -14.64 10.58 1.31
CA GLY A 89 -14.19 11.82 1.95
C GLY A 89 -12.85 11.72 2.67
N LEU A 90 -12.06 10.66 2.43
CA LEU A 90 -10.75 10.52 3.04
C LEU A 90 -9.68 11.24 2.22
N ALA A 91 -8.88 12.06 2.89
CA ALA A 91 -7.70 12.71 2.34
C ALA A 91 -6.70 12.99 3.49
N PRO A 92 -5.38 13.03 3.22
CA PRO A 92 -4.73 12.81 1.92
C PRO A 92 -4.56 11.31 1.57
N ILE A 93 -4.72 10.98 0.28
CA ILE A 93 -4.63 9.61 -0.24
C ILE A 93 -3.61 9.52 -1.38
N ALA A 94 -2.80 8.47 -1.37
CA ALA A 94 -1.96 8.06 -2.48
C ALA A 94 -2.12 6.57 -2.81
N HIS A 95 -1.57 6.17 -3.95
CA HIS A 95 -1.32 4.76 -4.23
C HIS A 95 0.07 4.55 -4.85
N MET A 96 0.65 3.39 -4.59
CA MET A 96 1.94 2.99 -5.14
C MET A 96 1.78 2.49 -6.57
N ALA A 97 2.27 3.27 -7.53
CA ALA A 97 2.37 2.86 -8.93
C ALA A 97 3.35 1.68 -9.07
N GLY A 98 3.06 0.75 -9.98
CA GLY A 98 3.85 -0.48 -10.17
C GLY A 98 3.65 -1.54 -9.08
N GLY A 99 3.09 -1.18 -7.92
CA GLY A 99 2.73 -2.11 -6.86
C GLY A 99 3.93 -2.87 -6.29
N PHE A 100 3.64 -4.01 -5.67
CA PHE A 100 4.62 -4.90 -5.05
C PHE A 100 5.58 -5.54 -6.06
N GLY A 101 5.16 -5.71 -7.32
CA GLY A 101 6.04 -6.17 -8.39
C GLY A 101 7.19 -5.21 -8.64
N GLU A 102 6.90 -3.91 -8.76
CA GLU A 102 7.93 -2.87 -8.93
C GLU A 102 8.79 -2.72 -7.67
N TRP A 103 8.20 -2.81 -6.48
CA TRP A 103 8.94 -2.83 -5.21
C TRP A 103 10.04 -3.91 -5.21
N LYS A 104 9.71 -5.13 -5.64
CA LYS A 104 10.67 -6.24 -5.76
C LYS A 104 11.65 -6.03 -6.91
N ALA A 105 11.22 -5.48 -8.05
CA ALA A 105 12.10 -5.17 -9.17
C ALA A 105 13.21 -4.19 -8.76
N GLN A 106 12.89 -3.26 -7.86
CA GLN A 106 13.82 -2.30 -7.27
C GLN A 106 14.65 -2.86 -6.10
N LYS A 107 14.53 -4.16 -5.80
CA LYS A 107 15.26 -4.84 -4.71
C LYS A 107 15.10 -4.13 -3.37
N LYS A 108 13.85 -3.77 -3.07
CA LYS A 108 13.47 -3.16 -1.79
C LYS A 108 13.11 -4.25 -0.79
N PRO A 109 13.39 -4.02 0.51
CA PRO A 109 13.18 -5.03 1.53
C PRO A 109 11.70 -5.37 1.70
N TYR A 110 11.41 -6.64 1.96
CA TYR A 110 10.07 -7.12 2.26
C TYR A 110 10.15 -8.33 3.21
N ILE A 111 9.04 -8.68 3.85
CA ILE A 111 8.92 -9.91 4.62
C ILE A 111 8.42 -11.00 3.69
N GLY A 112 9.15 -12.10 3.61
CA GLY A 112 8.73 -13.34 2.96
C GLY A 112 8.62 -14.48 3.96
N THR A 113 8.08 -15.61 3.52
CA THR A 113 8.07 -16.85 4.30
C THR A 113 9.26 -17.72 3.92
N ASP A 114 10.08 -18.11 4.91
CA ASP A 114 11.15 -19.08 4.71
C ASP A 114 10.56 -20.47 4.41
N PHE A 115 10.91 -21.05 3.26
CA PHE A 115 10.30 -22.30 2.79
C PHE A 115 10.63 -23.51 3.69
N MET A 116 11.76 -23.50 4.38
CA MET A 116 12.19 -24.63 5.21
C MET A 116 11.55 -24.61 6.59
N THR A 117 11.33 -23.42 7.14
CA THR A 117 10.90 -23.23 8.53
C THR A 117 9.49 -22.69 8.68
N GLY A 118 8.91 -22.13 7.61
CA GLY A 118 7.65 -21.38 7.66
C GLY A 118 7.75 -20.06 8.43
N ALA A 119 8.95 -19.68 8.89
CA ALA A 119 9.14 -18.46 9.66
C ALA A 119 9.17 -17.22 8.77
N PRO A 120 8.67 -16.06 9.25
CA PRO A 120 8.90 -14.79 8.57
C PRO A 120 10.39 -14.49 8.45
N LYS A 121 10.82 -14.08 7.26
CA LYS A 121 12.20 -13.71 6.96
C LYS A 121 12.22 -12.42 6.18
N ARG A 122 13.06 -11.48 6.61
CA ARG A 122 13.35 -10.27 5.84
C ARG A 122 14.17 -10.63 4.61
N MET A 123 13.62 -10.31 3.45
CA MET A 123 14.22 -10.50 2.14
C MET A 123 14.88 -9.18 1.69
N PRO A 124 16.03 -9.25 1.01
CA PRO A 124 16.67 -8.09 0.42
C PRO A 124 15.86 -7.54 -0.77
#